data_AF-A0A8H7W724-F1
#
_entry.id   AF-A0A8H7W724-F1
#
_cell.length_a   1.000
_cell.length_b   1.000
_cell.length_c   1.000
_cell.angle_alpha   90.00
_cell.angle_beta   90.00
_cell.angle_gamma   90.00
#
_symmetry.space_group_name_H-M   'P 1'
#
loop_
_entity.id
_entity.type
_entity.pdbx_description
1 polymer ?
#
loop_
_entity_poly.entity_id
_entity_poly.type
_entity_poly.pdbx_seq_one_letter_code
_entity_poly.pdbx_strand_id
1 'polypeptide(L)'
;MARHRKDKTPKKIPLSQPDRSGPSQATLLDIAEQRGLLKTYDGQNDTSSLEGRMREEADTEALVGRLGESVLWSISLTMLHFTLDVLISHQYGQDSIVWPDIIWRAVQAFPVIFLLMYFFHQHPTPSPVIPPLAPKALKITYQTLFFVGSVSAGCYLIYITNMHGYYAVMKQSPPLGCLWVWSVIELDLIPAVGSLLWCVVFLKWGGYNYL
;
A
#
# COMPACT_ATOMS: atom_id res chain seq x y z
N MET A 1 37.87 41.41 50.94
CA MET A 1 36.51 41.65 51.47
C MET A 1 35.53 41.65 50.30
N ALA A 2 34.78 40.55 50.12
CA ALA A 2 33.81 40.40 49.03
C ALA A 2 32.42 40.89 49.48
N ARG A 3 31.79 41.74 48.66
CA ARG A 3 30.51 42.40 48.95
C ARG A 3 29.36 41.45 48.57
N HIS A 4 28.65 40.92 49.56
CA HIS A 4 27.45 40.08 49.31
C HIS A 4 26.37 40.90 48.59
N ARG A 5 25.99 40.46 47.39
CA ARG A 5 24.84 40.99 46.64
C ARG A 5 23.57 40.44 47.28
N LYS A 6 22.66 41.32 47.72
CA LYS A 6 21.31 40.91 48.17
C LYS A 6 20.50 40.51 46.94
N ASP A 7 20.07 39.25 46.89
CA ASP A 7 19.16 38.76 45.86
C ASP A 7 17.76 39.38 46.05
N LYS A 8 17.25 40.04 45.01
CA LYS A 8 15.88 40.55 44.97
C LYS A 8 14.93 39.36 44.81
N THR A 9 14.18 39.03 45.85
CA THR A 9 13.05 38.10 45.75
C THR A 9 12.03 38.63 44.74
N PRO A 10 11.62 37.84 43.73
CA PRO A 10 10.62 38.26 42.76
C PRO A 10 9.24 38.43 43.43
N LYS A 11 8.49 39.46 43.03
CA LYS A 11 7.12 39.70 43.50
C LYS A 11 6.26 38.45 43.22
N LYS A 12 5.60 37.91 44.26
CA LYS A 12 4.63 36.81 44.14
C LYS A 12 3.51 37.24 43.19
N ILE A 13 3.42 36.57 42.03
CA ILE A 13 2.31 36.71 41.09
C ILE A 13 1.08 36.06 41.75
N PRO A 14 -0.07 36.76 41.88
CA PRO A 14 -1.28 36.14 42.41
C PRO A 14 -1.75 35.05 41.44
N LEU A 15 -1.66 33.79 41.87
CA LEU A 15 -2.16 32.63 41.13
C LEU A 15 -3.66 32.52 41.36
N SER A 16 -4.45 33.29 40.62
CA SER A 16 -5.89 33.07 40.55
C SER A 16 -6.16 31.92 39.59
N GLN A 17 -6.86 30.88 40.04
CA GLN A 17 -7.34 29.86 39.13
C GLN A 17 -8.43 30.46 38.23
N PRO A 18 -8.49 30.08 36.95
CA PRO A 18 -9.58 30.48 36.07
C PRO A 18 -10.90 29.92 36.62
N ASP A 19 -11.93 30.74 36.57
CA ASP A 19 -13.26 30.36 37.04
C ASP A 19 -13.74 29.11 36.28
N ARG A 20 -14.12 28.09 37.04
CA ARG A 20 -14.62 26.81 36.53
C ARG A 20 -16.14 26.76 36.50
N SER A 21 -16.82 27.87 36.80
CA SER A 21 -18.24 28.00 36.54
C SER A 21 -18.50 27.70 35.07
N GLY A 22 -19.43 26.78 34.79
CA GLY A 22 -19.87 26.48 33.44
C GLY A 22 -20.37 27.73 32.71
N PRO A 23 -20.45 27.70 31.37
CA PRO A 23 -20.88 28.85 30.59
C PRO A 23 -22.26 29.33 31.04
N SER A 24 -22.37 30.62 31.38
CA SER A 24 -23.65 31.25 31.76
C SER A 24 -24.59 31.44 30.56
N GLN A 25 -24.08 31.29 29.34
CA GLN A 25 -24.83 31.39 28.09
C GLN A 25 -25.09 29.99 27.55
N ALA A 26 -26.21 29.83 26.84
CA ALA A 26 -26.58 28.57 26.22
C ALA A 26 -25.41 28.05 25.37
N THR A 27 -24.97 26.82 25.65
CA THR A 27 -23.90 26.21 24.88
C THR A 27 -24.36 25.94 23.46
N LEU A 28 -23.41 25.81 22.53
CA LEU A 28 -23.74 25.43 21.15
C LEU A 28 -24.51 24.10 21.08
N LEU A 29 -24.29 23.22 22.05
CA LEU A 29 -25.05 21.98 22.25
C LEU A 29 -26.49 22.28 22.66
N ASP A 30 -26.72 23.14 23.66
CA ASP A 30 -28.07 23.54 24.09
C ASP A 30 -28.86 24.23 22.97
N ILE A 31 -28.18 25.09 22.19
CA ILE A 31 -28.79 25.77 21.03
C ILE A 31 -29.13 24.76 19.92
N ALA A 32 -28.27 23.77 19.68
CA ALA A 32 -28.52 22.71 18.72
C ALA A 32 -29.67 21.79 19.16
N GLU A 33 -29.76 21.48 20.44
CA GLU A 33 -30.86 20.73 21.05
C GLU A 33 -32.18 21.50 20.96
N GLN A 34 -32.17 22.80 21.30
CA GLN A 34 -33.33 23.68 21.21
C GLN A 34 -33.85 23.82 19.77
N ARG A 35 -32.95 23.76 18.78
CA ARG A 35 -33.29 23.76 17.35
C ARG A 35 -33.66 22.37 16.81
N GLY A 36 -33.65 21.34 17.65
CA GLY A 36 -33.96 19.97 17.27
C GLY A 36 -32.94 19.32 16.34
N LEU A 37 -31.74 19.91 16.20
CA LEU A 37 -30.69 19.38 15.32
C LEU A 37 -30.10 18.06 15.84
N LEU A 38 -30.20 17.81 17.15
CA LEU A 38 -29.73 16.57 17.79
C LEU A 38 -30.76 15.42 17.76
N LYS A 39 -32.03 15.70 17.41
CA LYS A 39 -33.11 14.69 17.43
C LYS A 39 -33.04 13.66 16.30
N THR A 40 -32.09 13.80 15.38
CA THR A 40 -31.87 12.83 14.28
C THR A 40 -30.97 11.65 14.71
N TYR A 41 -30.56 11.56 15.98
CA TYR A 41 -29.82 10.41 16.50
C TYR A 41 -30.75 9.30 17.00
N ASP A 42 -31.32 8.53 16.07
CA ASP A 42 -31.88 7.21 16.36
C ASP A 42 -30.75 6.17 16.37
N GLY A 43 -29.82 6.29 17.33
CA GLY A 43 -28.80 5.27 17.65
C GLY A 43 -27.84 4.80 16.54
N GLN A 44 -27.96 5.30 15.31
CA GLN A 44 -27.11 4.95 14.19
C GLN A 44 -26.00 5.99 14.11
N ASN A 45 -24.74 5.52 14.06
CA ASN A 45 -23.60 6.40 13.81
C ASN A 45 -23.92 7.28 12.60
N ASP A 46 -23.73 8.59 12.72
CA ASP A 46 -23.95 9.56 11.65
C ASP A 46 -22.93 9.30 10.53
N THR A 47 -23.27 8.34 9.68
CA THR A 47 -22.49 7.96 8.51
C THR A 47 -22.67 8.95 7.38
N SER A 48 -23.46 10.03 7.51
CA SER A 48 -23.68 10.98 6.41
C SER A 48 -22.38 11.64 5.95
N SER A 49 -21.48 11.94 6.89
CA SER A 49 -20.14 12.45 6.61
C SER A 49 -19.22 11.40 5.98
N LEU A 50 -19.40 10.12 6.33
CA LEU A 50 -18.68 8.98 5.75
C LEU A 50 -19.23 8.63 4.36
N GLU A 51 -20.54 8.66 4.15
CA GLU A 51 -21.23 8.46 2.89
C GLU A 51 -20.89 9.57 1.90
N GLY A 52 -20.83 10.83 2.36
CA GLY A 52 -20.36 11.95 1.55
C GLY A 52 -18.93 11.75 1.07
N ARG A 53 -18.01 11.36 1.98
CA ARG A 53 -16.63 11.03 1.63
C ARG A 53 -16.50 9.80 0.72
N MET A 54 -17.24 8.73 1.00
CA MET A 54 -17.25 7.52 0.18
C MET A 54 -17.83 7.80 -1.22
N ARG A 55 -18.79 8.72 -1.34
CA ARG A 55 -19.37 9.12 -2.62
C ARG A 55 -18.43 10.01 -3.41
N GLU A 56 -17.72 10.93 -2.77
CA GLU A 56 -16.65 11.71 -3.41
C GLU A 56 -15.48 10.82 -3.85
N GLU A 57 -15.07 9.86 -3.03
CA GLU A 57 -14.06 8.84 -3.39
C GLU A 57 -14.55 7.98 -4.57
N ALA A 58 -15.80 7.51 -4.56
CA ALA A 58 -16.37 6.76 -5.67
C ALA A 58 -16.47 7.59 -6.96
N ASP A 59 -16.84 8.87 -6.87
CA ASP A 59 -16.94 9.77 -8.02
C ASP A 59 -15.55 10.11 -8.59
N THR A 60 -14.52 10.27 -7.75
CA THR A 60 -13.13 10.46 -8.19
C THR A 60 -12.54 9.19 -8.79
N GLU A 61 -12.84 8.03 -8.23
CA GLU A 61 -12.47 6.72 -8.77
C GLU A 61 -13.15 6.46 -10.13
N ALA A 62 -14.41 6.87 -10.27
CA ALA A 62 -15.12 6.88 -11.55
C ALA A 62 -14.51 7.88 -12.57
N LEU A 63 -13.94 9.00 -12.10
CA LEU A 63 -13.31 10.02 -12.96
C LEU A 63 -12.00 9.53 -13.60
N VAL A 64 -11.16 8.85 -12.81
CA VAL A 64 -9.92 8.23 -13.33
C VAL A 64 -10.25 7.02 -14.20
N GLY A 65 -11.27 6.26 -13.80
CA GLY A 65 -11.75 5.08 -14.49
C GLY A 65 -10.72 3.96 -14.57
N ARG A 66 -11.13 2.81 -15.11
CA ARG A 66 -10.26 1.63 -15.23
C ARG A 66 -8.95 1.91 -15.96
N LEU A 67 -9.01 2.69 -17.05
CA LEU A 67 -7.83 3.00 -17.85
C LEU A 67 -6.82 3.85 -17.08
N GLY A 68 -7.26 4.93 -16.42
CA GLY A 68 -6.37 5.79 -15.66
C GLY A 68 -5.71 5.05 -14.50
N GLU A 69 -6.48 4.24 -13.78
CA GLU A 69 -5.98 3.43 -12.68
C GLU A 69 -4.94 2.41 -13.17
N SER A 70 -5.24 1.70 -14.25
CA SER A 70 -4.31 0.75 -14.88
C SER A 70 -3.00 1.43 -15.29
N VAL A 71 -3.07 2.62 -15.88
CA VAL A 71 -1.87 3.39 -16.27
C VAL A 71 -1.02 3.74 -15.04
N LEU A 72 -1.64 4.24 -13.97
CA LEU A 72 -0.92 4.63 -12.75
C LEU A 72 -0.21 3.44 -12.09
N TRP A 73 -0.90 2.30 -11.98
CA TRP A 73 -0.31 1.06 -11.50
C TRP A 73 0.83 0.58 -12.40
N SER A 74 0.66 0.70 -13.71
CA SER A 74 1.66 0.25 -14.68
C SER A 74 2.93 1.08 -14.63
N ILE A 75 2.81 2.40 -14.49
CA ILE A 75 3.96 3.29 -14.33
C ILE A 75 4.73 2.91 -13.06
N SER A 76 4.01 2.73 -11.95
CA SER A 76 4.61 2.38 -10.66
C SER A 76 5.33 1.03 -10.71
N LEU A 77 4.70 0.01 -11.29
CA LEU A 77 5.31 -1.32 -11.38
C LEU A 77 6.43 -1.38 -12.42
N THR A 78 6.37 -0.59 -13.49
CA THR A 78 7.46 -0.44 -14.45
C THR A 78 8.68 0.25 -13.81
N MET A 79 8.45 1.23 -12.93
CA MET A 79 9.52 1.84 -12.15
C MET A 79 10.17 0.83 -11.18
N LEU A 80 9.37 -0.01 -10.53
CA LEU A 80 9.87 -1.12 -9.72
C LEU A 80 10.70 -2.10 -10.57
N HIS A 81 10.19 -2.49 -11.75
CA HIS A 81 10.89 -3.39 -12.68
C HIS A 81 12.25 -2.83 -13.09
N PHE A 82 12.28 -1.56 -13.51
CA PHE A 82 13.50 -0.85 -13.85
C PHE A 82 14.49 -0.83 -12.69
N THR A 83 14.01 -0.54 -11.47
CA THR A 83 14.85 -0.49 -10.28
C THR A 83 15.46 -1.87 -9.97
N LEU A 84 14.67 -2.93 -10.04
CA LEU A 84 15.15 -4.30 -9.85
C LEU A 84 16.16 -4.72 -10.93
N ASP A 85 15.93 -4.32 -12.19
CA ASP A 85 16.85 -4.59 -13.31
C ASP A 85 18.18 -3.84 -13.13
N VAL A 86 18.15 -2.59 -12.64
CA VAL A 86 19.36 -1.83 -12.29
C VAL A 86 20.09 -2.49 -11.12
N LEU A 87 19.40 -2.87 -10.05
CA LEU A 87 20.02 -3.50 -8.88
C LEU A 87 20.69 -4.82 -9.25
N ILE A 88 20.02 -5.66 -10.03
CA ILE A 88 20.57 -6.96 -10.41
C ILE A 88 21.72 -6.81 -11.41
N SER A 89 21.62 -5.84 -12.32
CA SER A 89 22.71 -5.51 -13.23
C SER A 89 23.92 -4.97 -12.48
N HIS A 90 23.72 -4.24 -11.38
CA HIS A 90 24.80 -3.78 -10.52
C HIS A 90 25.38 -4.90 -9.62
N GLN A 91 24.56 -5.87 -9.21
CA GLN A 91 25.00 -6.99 -8.36
C GLN A 91 25.77 -8.08 -9.13
N TYR A 92 25.39 -8.33 -10.39
CA TYR A 92 25.93 -9.43 -11.19
C TYR A 92 26.69 -8.97 -12.45
N GLY A 93 26.56 -7.70 -12.84
CA GLY A 93 27.26 -7.14 -13.99
C GLY A 93 28.71 -6.83 -13.66
N GLN A 94 29.62 -7.65 -14.19
CA GLN A 94 31.07 -7.56 -14.06
C GLN A 94 31.66 -6.31 -14.75
N ASP A 95 31.35 -5.11 -14.27
CA ASP A 95 32.05 -3.83 -14.53
C ASP A 95 31.52 -2.89 -15.64
N SER A 96 30.41 -3.17 -16.34
CA SER A 96 29.75 -2.14 -17.18
C SER A 96 28.23 -2.29 -17.34
N ILE A 97 27.49 -1.27 -16.90
CA ILE A 97 26.04 -1.18 -17.06
C ILE A 97 25.72 -0.64 -18.46
N VAL A 98 25.06 -1.44 -19.29
CA VAL A 98 24.56 -1.01 -20.60
C VAL A 98 23.18 -0.38 -20.44
N TRP A 99 23.15 0.92 -20.18
CA TRP A 99 21.92 1.69 -19.95
C TRP A 99 20.87 1.58 -21.07
N PRO A 100 21.24 1.62 -22.37
CA PRO A 100 20.25 1.48 -23.45
C PRO A 100 19.47 0.16 -23.35
N ASP A 101 20.13 -0.93 -22.97
CA ASP A 101 19.48 -2.23 -22.87
C ASP A 101 18.50 -2.30 -21.70
N ILE A 102 18.84 -1.71 -20.55
CA ILE A 102 17.96 -1.65 -19.37
C ILE A 102 16.72 -0.80 -19.68
N ILE A 103 16.93 0.38 -20.26
CA ILE A 103 15.82 1.27 -20.65
C ILE A 103 14.92 0.58 -21.65
N TRP A 104 15.50 -0.09 -22.65
CA TRP A 104 14.74 -0.81 -23.65
C TRP A 104 13.90 -1.95 -23.05
N ARG A 105 14.46 -2.73 -22.11
CA ARG A 105 13.71 -3.76 -21.38
C ARG A 105 12.56 -3.17 -20.56
N ALA A 106 12.78 -2.04 -19.89
CA ALA A 106 11.72 -1.36 -19.14
C ALA A 106 10.59 -0.86 -20.06
N VAL A 107 10.93 -0.30 -21.23
CA VAL A 107 9.95 0.10 -22.25
C VAL A 107 9.18 -1.10 -22.79
N GLN A 108 9.83 -2.24 -23.00
CA GLN A 108 9.18 -3.48 -23.42
C GLN A 108 8.29 -4.09 -22.32
N ALA A 109 8.67 -3.94 -21.05
CA ALA A 109 7.90 -4.42 -19.91
C ALA A 109 6.62 -3.62 -19.68
N PHE A 110 6.63 -2.31 -19.95
CA PHE A 110 5.49 -1.41 -19.74
C PHE A 110 4.17 -1.92 -20.36
N PRO A 111 4.07 -2.26 -21.67
CA PRO A 111 2.81 -2.72 -22.25
C PRO A 111 2.35 -4.08 -21.66
N VAL A 112 3.29 -4.95 -21.29
CA VAL A 112 2.97 -6.25 -20.68
C VAL A 112 2.39 -6.04 -19.29
N ILE A 113 3.04 -5.21 -18.47
CA ILE A 113 2.56 -4.80 -17.15
C ILE A 113 1.20 -4.11 -17.27
N PHE A 114 1.03 -3.23 -18.27
CA PHE A 114 -0.23 -2.52 -18.50
C PHE A 114 -1.40 -3.44 -18.81
N LEU A 115 -1.21 -4.40 -19.71
CA LEU A 115 -2.25 -5.38 -19.98
C LEU A 115 -2.57 -6.19 -18.73
N LEU A 116 -1.55 -6.62 -18.00
CA LEU A 116 -1.73 -7.39 -16.79
C LEU A 116 -2.49 -6.60 -15.71
N MET A 117 -2.18 -5.32 -15.49
CA MET A 117 -2.93 -4.44 -14.59
C MET A 117 -4.38 -4.26 -15.09
N TYR A 118 -4.56 -3.93 -16.36
CA TYR A 118 -5.89 -3.68 -16.92
C TYR A 118 -6.86 -4.87 -16.82
N PHE A 119 -6.34 -6.10 -16.84
CA PHE A 119 -7.15 -7.30 -16.78
C PHE A 119 -7.30 -7.89 -15.37
N PHE A 120 -6.24 -7.87 -14.56
CA PHE A 120 -6.19 -8.60 -13.30
C PHE A 120 -6.25 -7.71 -12.05
N HIS A 121 -5.96 -6.41 -12.17
CA HIS A 121 -6.12 -5.48 -11.06
C HIS A 121 -7.59 -5.38 -10.68
N GLN A 122 -7.89 -5.35 -9.37
CA GLN A 122 -9.27 -5.21 -8.91
C GLN A 122 -9.77 -3.80 -9.18
N HIS A 123 -10.59 -3.66 -10.22
CA HIS A 123 -11.32 -2.43 -10.47
C HIS A 123 -12.71 -2.49 -9.81
N PRO A 124 -13.24 -1.36 -9.32
CA PRO A 124 -14.62 -1.25 -8.84
C PRO A 124 -15.65 -1.58 -9.92
N THR A 125 -15.26 -1.42 -11.19
CA THR A 125 -16.09 -1.73 -12.35
C THR A 125 -15.90 -3.19 -12.78
N PRO A 126 -16.98 -3.90 -13.16
CA PRO A 126 -16.88 -5.30 -13.56
C PRO A 126 -15.90 -5.46 -14.73
N SER A 127 -14.94 -6.38 -14.57
CA SER A 127 -13.99 -6.74 -15.62
C SER A 127 -14.73 -7.38 -16.80
N PRO A 128 -14.39 -7.07 -18.06
CA PRO A 128 -15.01 -7.66 -19.23
C PRO A 128 -14.65 -9.14 -19.42
N VAL A 129 -13.61 -9.63 -18.75
CA VAL A 129 -13.09 -11.01 -18.92
C VAL A 129 -13.69 -11.98 -17.90
N ILE A 130 -14.06 -11.50 -16.72
CA ILE A 130 -14.50 -12.38 -15.64
C ILE A 130 -16.03 -12.39 -15.62
N PRO A 131 -16.67 -13.57 -15.72
CA PRO A 131 -18.12 -13.67 -15.69
C PRO A 131 -18.67 -13.07 -14.38
N PRO A 132 -19.88 -12.48 -14.41
CA PRO A 132 -20.49 -11.89 -13.22
C PRO A 132 -20.82 -12.99 -12.21
N LEU A 133 -19.89 -13.29 -11.32
CA LEU A 133 -20.07 -14.17 -10.17
C LEU A 133 -20.58 -13.38 -8.97
N ALA A 134 -21.12 -14.10 -7.98
CA ALA A 134 -21.42 -13.52 -6.68
C ALA A 134 -20.17 -12.80 -6.12
N PRO A 135 -20.30 -11.58 -5.56
CA PRO A 135 -19.15 -10.75 -5.17
C PRO A 135 -18.25 -11.43 -4.14
N LYS A 136 -18.83 -12.25 -3.26
CA LYS A 136 -18.08 -13.05 -2.28
C LYS A 136 -17.20 -14.12 -2.94
N ALA A 137 -17.75 -14.84 -3.92
CA ALA A 137 -17.01 -15.87 -4.63
C ALA A 137 -15.88 -15.26 -5.46
N LEU A 138 -16.13 -14.11 -6.10
CA LEU A 138 -15.13 -13.35 -6.82
C LEU A 138 -13.96 -12.95 -5.91
N LYS A 139 -14.25 -12.37 -4.73
CA LYS A 139 -13.21 -12.01 -3.75
C LYS A 139 -12.36 -13.22 -3.34
N ILE A 140 -13.00 -14.35 -3.03
CA ILE A 140 -12.29 -15.58 -2.63
C ILE A 140 -11.40 -16.10 -3.76
N THR A 141 -11.89 -16.11 -5.00
CA THR A 141 -11.12 -16.55 -6.17
C THR A 141 -9.89 -15.68 -6.38
N TYR A 142 -10.02 -14.35 -6.34
CA TYR A 142 -8.89 -13.43 -6.46
C TYR A 142 -7.87 -13.64 -5.34
N GLN A 143 -8.31 -13.66 -4.08
CA GLN A 143 -7.42 -13.87 -2.93
C GLN A 143 -6.67 -15.21 -3.04
N THR A 144 -7.34 -16.26 -3.51
CA THR A 144 -6.70 -17.58 -3.72
C THR A 144 -5.69 -17.52 -4.88
N LEU A 145 -6.05 -16.88 -5.99
CA LEU A 145 -5.18 -16.74 -7.17
C LEU A 145 -3.91 -15.96 -6.82
N PHE A 146 -4.04 -14.81 -6.16
CA PHE A 146 -2.88 -14.01 -5.75
C PHE A 146 -2.08 -14.67 -4.64
N PHE A 147 -2.69 -15.49 -3.78
CA PHE A 147 -1.97 -16.25 -2.75
C PHE A 147 -1.07 -17.31 -3.40
N VAL A 148 -1.63 -18.09 -4.34
CA VAL A 148 -0.87 -19.08 -5.10
C VAL A 148 0.18 -18.40 -5.98
N GLY A 149 -0.16 -17.28 -6.62
CA GLY A 149 0.77 -16.45 -7.40
C GLY A 149 1.94 -15.95 -6.57
N SER A 150 1.66 -15.41 -5.38
CA SER A 150 2.67 -14.91 -4.44
C SER A 150 3.61 -16.02 -3.96
N VAL A 151 3.06 -17.16 -3.53
CA VAL A 151 3.86 -18.30 -3.08
C VAL A 151 4.70 -18.88 -4.21
N SER A 152 4.12 -19.11 -5.39
CA SER A 152 4.83 -19.68 -6.53
C SER A 152 5.93 -18.74 -7.04
N ALA A 153 5.63 -17.44 -7.21
CA ALA A 153 6.60 -16.45 -7.64
C ALA A 153 7.74 -16.27 -6.62
N GLY A 154 7.43 -16.20 -5.33
CA GLY A 154 8.44 -16.09 -4.26
C GLY A 154 9.34 -17.32 -4.17
N CYS A 155 8.76 -18.52 -4.13
CA CYS A 155 9.53 -19.76 -4.12
C CYS A 155 10.37 -19.95 -5.39
N TYR A 156 9.81 -19.61 -6.56
CA TYR A 156 10.55 -19.69 -7.83
C TYR A 156 11.69 -18.68 -7.88
N LEU A 157 11.49 -17.46 -7.37
CA LEU A 157 12.55 -16.45 -7.26
C LEU A 157 13.71 -16.94 -6.39
N ILE A 158 13.41 -17.55 -5.24
CA ILE A 158 14.40 -18.19 -4.36
C ILE A 158 15.11 -19.33 -5.10
N TYR A 159 14.38 -20.16 -5.82
CA TYR A 159 14.94 -21.28 -6.58
C TYR A 159 15.90 -20.81 -7.68
N ILE A 160 15.51 -19.83 -8.51
CA ILE A 160 16.36 -19.37 -9.62
C ILE A 160 17.63 -18.68 -9.12
N THR A 161 17.53 -17.89 -8.05
CA THR A 161 18.67 -17.15 -7.48
C THR A 161 19.73 -18.08 -6.88
N ASN A 162 19.33 -19.26 -6.40
CA ASN A 162 20.25 -20.24 -5.83
C ASN A 162 20.76 -21.29 -6.84
N MET A 163 19.95 -21.67 -7.82
CA MET A 163 20.24 -22.83 -8.69
C MET A 163 20.71 -22.45 -10.10
N HIS A 164 20.42 -21.23 -10.58
CA HIS A 164 20.74 -20.83 -11.95
C HIS A 164 21.96 -19.92 -12.00
N GLY A 165 22.64 -19.94 -13.15
CA GLY A 165 23.74 -19.00 -13.40
C GLY A 165 23.27 -17.55 -13.43
N TYR A 166 24.19 -16.63 -13.12
CA TYR A 166 23.92 -15.19 -12.99
C TYR A 166 23.13 -14.59 -14.17
N TYR A 167 23.41 -15.02 -15.40
CA TYR A 167 22.74 -14.49 -16.60
C TYR A 167 21.23 -14.82 -16.64
N ALA A 168 20.85 -16.01 -16.17
CA ALA A 168 19.44 -16.41 -16.08
C ALA A 168 18.74 -15.62 -14.98
N VAL A 169 19.42 -15.43 -13.84
CA VAL A 169 18.92 -14.63 -12.72
C VAL A 169 18.68 -13.18 -13.15
N MET A 170 19.63 -12.55 -13.84
CA MET A 170 19.50 -11.18 -14.35
C MET A 170 18.29 -11.00 -15.28
N LYS A 171 17.98 -11.97 -16.13
CA LYS A 171 16.86 -11.86 -17.07
C LYS A 171 15.49 -12.12 -16.44
N GLN A 172 15.41 -13.06 -15.50
CA GLN A 172 14.13 -13.55 -14.99
C GLN A 172 13.71 -12.88 -13.68
N SER A 173 14.67 -12.48 -12.84
CA SER A 173 14.40 -11.96 -11.50
C SER A 173 13.64 -10.62 -11.51
N PRO A 174 13.95 -9.62 -12.37
CA PRO A 174 13.21 -8.35 -12.34
C PRO A 174 11.71 -8.50 -12.61
N PRO A 175 11.23 -9.21 -13.66
CA PRO A 175 9.79 -9.38 -13.85
C PRO A 175 9.15 -10.29 -12.78
N LEU A 176 9.85 -11.35 -12.32
CA LEU A 176 9.35 -12.20 -11.23
C LEU A 176 9.20 -11.45 -9.92
N GLY A 177 10.16 -10.59 -9.57
CA GLY A 177 10.11 -9.75 -8.39
C GLY A 177 8.93 -8.79 -8.43
N CYS A 178 8.66 -8.17 -9.58
CA CYS A 178 7.48 -7.33 -9.76
C CYS A 178 6.17 -8.12 -9.58
N LEU A 179 6.05 -9.30 -10.20
CA LEU A 179 4.88 -10.15 -10.05
C LEU A 179 4.67 -10.59 -8.60
N TRP A 180 5.76 -10.92 -7.90
CA TRP A 180 5.69 -11.33 -6.49
C TRP A 180 5.23 -10.17 -5.59
N VAL A 181 5.85 -8.99 -5.72
CA VAL A 181 5.48 -7.80 -4.95
C VAL A 181 4.04 -7.39 -5.22
N TRP A 182 3.63 -7.34 -6.49
CA TRP A 182 2.24 -7.05 -6.86
C TRP A 182 1.27 -8.07 -6.25
N SER A 183 1.58 -9.37 -6.34
CA SER A 183 0.73 -10.41 -5.74
C SER A 183 0.60 -10.28 -4.23
N VAL A 184 1.63 -9.79 -3.52
CA VAL A 184 1.57 -9.55 -2.07
C VAL A 184 0.72 -8.34 -1.73
N ILE A 185 0.81 -7.27 -2.52
CA ILE A 185 0.06 -6.02 -2.31
C ILE A 185 -1.45 -6.24 -2.49
N GLU A 186 -1.84 -7.12 -3.41
CA GLU A 186 -3.25 -7.43 -3.69
C GLU A 186 -3.91 -8.35 -2.65
N LEU A 187 -3.12 -8.98 -1.78
CA LEU A 187 -3.63 -9.89 -0.76
C LEU A 187 -4.13 -9.14 0.48
N ASP A 188 -5.18 -9.68 1.10
CA ASP A 188 -5.55 -9.28 2.46
C ASP A 188 -4.37 -9.55 3.43
N LEU A 189 -4.29 -8.82 4.54
CA LEU A 189 -3.14 -8.87 5.45
C LEU A 189 -2.78 -10.30 5.92
N ILE A 190 -3.79 -11.10 6.27
CA ILE A 190 -3.60 -12.47 6.78
C ILE A 190 -2.97 -13.38 5.70
N PRO A 191 -3.56 -13.54 4.50
CA PRO A 191 -2.95 -14.36 3.46
C PRO A 191 -1.62 -13.78 2.95
N ALA A 192 -1.41 -12.46 2.97
CA ALA A 192 -0.12 -11.84 2.62
C ALA A 192 1.00 -12.26 3.59
N VAL A 193 0.76 -12.19 4.90
CA VAL A 193 1.74 -12.68 5.89
C VAL A 193 1.92 -14.19 5.76
N GLY A 194 0.84 -14.93 5.51
CA GLY A 194 0.89 -16.37 5.28
C GLY A 194 1.77 -16.76 4.09
N SER A 195 1.67 -16.06 2.95
CA SER A 195 2.47 -16.36 1.76
C SER A 195 3.95 -16.06 1.98
N LEU A 196 4.28 -14.97 2.67
CA LEU A 196 5.66 -14.63 3.02
C LEU A 196 6.27 -15.63 4.00
N LEU A 197 5.52 -16.05 5.03
CA LEU A 197 5.97 -17.09 5.95
C LEU A 197 6.23 -18.41 5.22
N TRP A 198 5.40 -18.74 4.24
CA TRP A 198 5.61 -19.93 3.41
C TRP A 198 6.92 -19.86 2.62
N CYS A 199 7.23 -18.72 1.99
CA CYS A 199 8.51 -18.52 1.31
C CYS A 199 9.71 -18.68 2.26
N VAL A 200 9.60 -18.21 3.51
CA VAL A 200 10.64 -18.39 4.53
C VAL A 200 10.79 -19.87 4.93
N VAL A 201 9.68 -20.60 5.08
CA VAL A 201 9.71 -22.05 5.35
C VAL A 201 10.35 -22.80 4.19
N PHE A 202 9.97 -22.47 2.95
CA PHE A 202 10.55 -23.05 1.74
C PHE A 202 12.06 -22.80 1.66
N LEU A 203 12.49 -21.58 1.95
CA LEU A 203 13.90 -21.21 2.01
C LEU A 203 14.66 -22.02 3.07
N LYS A 204 14.06 -22.23 4.25
CA LYS A 204 14.65 -23.06 5.31
C LYS A 204 14.73 -24.55 4.97
N TRP A 205 13.69 -25.10 4.36
CA TRP A 205 13.67 -26.51 3.94
C TRP A 205 14.55 -26.78 2.72
N GLY A 206 14.71 -25.81 1.82
CA GLY A 206 15.56 -25.93 0.65
C GLY A 206 17.04 -26.03 0.96
N GLY A 207 17.45 -25.78 2.22
CA GLY A 207 18.85 -25.89 2.64
C GLY A 207 19.77 -24.90 1.91
N TYR A 208 19.21 -23.82 1.36
CA TYR A 208 19.97 -22.78 0.68
C TYR A 208 20.88 -22.09 1.71
N ASN A 209 22.15 -21.89 1.38
CA ASN A 209 23.07 -21.20 2.29
C ASN A 209 22.71 -19.71 2.33
N TYR A 210 22.32 -19.24 3.51
CA TYR A 210 22.12 -17.81 3.77
C TYR A 210 23.44 -17.27 4.32
N LEU A 211 24.20 -16.60 3.44
CA LEU A 211 25.59 -16.11 3.60
C LEU A 211 26.67 -17.20 3.43
#